data_AF-A0A3S4TJ55-F1
#
_entry.id   AF-A0A3S4TJ55-F1
#
_cell.length_a   1.000
_cell.length_b   1.000
_cell.length_c   1.000
_cell.angle_alpha   90.00
_cell.angle_beta   90.00
_cell.angle_gamma   90.00
#
_symmetry.space_group_name_H-M   'P 1'
#
loop_
_entity.id
_entity.type
_entity.pdbx_description
1 polymer ?
#
loop_
_entity_poly.entity_id
_entity_poly.type
_entity_poly.pdbx_seq_one_letter_code
_entity_poly.pdbx_strand_id
1 'polypeptide(L)'
;MAIALKFKNIILIGQDLSFDKQGNSHFDSFDLGSDIDTTLDIPTLKTIAYGGLGEVLTHLAWDDYRKKLEDLFARNSQVNFLNATEGGARIEFSKEINFELCCKKFKNLNNKLNKYPPKTLTTNRSIKFLNKILETFKEEKQNALFCLEHAMRLNDALKMILASDKKLPLDFFKNTYESVSKFESFLETNSFLNDGVLKGVVFCKGKLLSEVIASKIEGEKEYLLMYLKSYKQWLEIFIFRLQLKCDIYNFLV
;
A
#
# COMPACT_ATOMS: atom_id res chain seq x y z
N MET A 1 -3.89 8.66 9.17
CA MET A 1 -3.92 8.99 10.62
C MET A 1 -4.70 10.26 10.92
N ALA A 2 -4.30 11.43 10.39
CA ALA A 2 -4.94 12.71 10.72
C ALA A 2 -6.47 12.74 10.48
N ILE A 3 -6.94 12.16 9.37
CA ILE A 3 -8.38 12.01 9.08
C ILE A 3 -9.09 11.17 10.17
N ALA A 4 -8.50 10.04 10.56
CA ALA A 4 -9.05 9.16 11.61
C ALA A 4 -9.09 9.84 12.99
N LEU A 5 -8.13 10.71 13.27
CA LEU A 5 -8.12 11.59 14.45
C LEU A 5 -9.05 12.80 14.31
N LYS A 6 -9.82 12.88 13.22
CA LYS A 6 -10.84 13.89 12.93
C LYS A 6 -10.29 15.32 12.80
N PHE A 7 -9.03 15.47 12.38
CA PHE A 7 -8.51 16.78 11.99
C PHE A 7 -9.25 17.29 10.75
N LYS A 8 -9.72 18.54 10.82
CA LYS A 8 -10.49 19.18 9.74
C LYS A 8 -9.62 19.94 8.74
N ASN A 9 -8.44 20.37 9.15
CA ASN A 9 -7.46 21.03 8.28
C ASN A 9 -6.18 20.20 8.34
N ILE A 10 -5.69 19.77 7.18
CA ILE A 10 -4.46 19.00 7.03
C ILE A 10 -3.57 19.78 6.08
N ILE A 11 -2.39 20.15 6.54
CA ILE A 11 -1.41 20.93 5.78
C ILE A 11 -0.28 19.99 5.40
N LEU A 12 0.02 19.93 4.10
CA LEU A 12 1.15 19.20 3.53
C LEU A 12 2.33 20.17 3.38
N ILE A 13 3.49 19.81 3.91
CA ILE A 13 4.75 20.56 3.83
C ILE A 13 5.86 19.55 3.57
N GLY A 14 6.83 19.90 2.73
CA GLY A 14 7.93 19.02 2.33
C GLY A 14 7.50 17.76 1.57
N GLN A 15 6.36 17.79 0.88
CA GLN A 15 5.93 16.73 -0.04
C GLN A 15 6.14 17.20 -1.48
N ASP A 16 7.41 17.36 -1.87
CA ASP A 16 7.76 17.93 -3.19
C ASP A 16 7.33 16.97 -4.32
N LEU A 17 7.60 15.67 -4.15
CA LEU A 17 7.23 14.62 -5.11
C LEU A 17 7.72 14.91 -6.54
N SER A 18 8.84 15.61 -6.64
CA SER A 18 9.53 15.98 -7.86
C SER A 18 10.99 16.29 -7.57
N PHE A 19 11.82 16.19 -8.60
CA PHE A 19 13.18 16.70 -8.56
C PHE A 19 13.20 18.22 -8.58
N ASP A 20 14.25 18.82 -8.03
CA ASP A 20 14.51 20.25 -8.18
C ASP A 20 14.98 20.59 -9.61
N LYS A 21 15.29 21.87 -9.86
CA LYS A 21 15.75 22.32 -11.18
C LYS A 21 17.14 21.79 -11.56
N GLN A 22 17.92 21.37 -10.58
CA GLN A 22 19.25 20.78 -10.73
C GLN A 22 19.20 19.26 -10.88
N GLY A 23 18.02 18.64 -10.69
CA GLY A 23 17.82 17.20 -10.72
C GLY A 23 18.09 16.50 -9.38
N ASN A 24 18.24 17.25 -8.28
CA ASN A 24 18.35 16.67 -6.95
C ASN A 24 16.99 16.17 -6.48
N SER A 25 17.01 15.06 -5.74
CA SER A 25 15.83 14.45 -5.12
C SER A 25 15.64 14.86 -3.67
N HIS A 26 16.72 15.27 -2.99
CA HIS A 26 16.73 15.70 -1.60
C HIS A 26 17.58 16.96 -1.40
N PHE A 27 17.46 17.56 -0.22
CA PHE A 27 18.32 18.67 0.20
C PHE A 27 19.78 18.22 0.42
N ASP A 28 20.72 19.15 0.27
CA ASP A 28 22.17 18.88 0.22
C ASP A 28 22.75 18.10 1.41
N SER A 29 22.16 18.22 2.61
CA SER A 29 22.61 17.53 3.82
C SER A 29 21.78 16.29 4.15
N PHE A 30 21.13 15.67 3.16
CA PHE A 30 20.49 14.38 3.35
C PHE A 30 21.55 13.29 3.49
N ASP A 31 21.42 12.43 4.52
CA ASP A 31 22.46 11.45 4.89
C ASP A 31 22.83 10.47 3.76
N LEU A 32 21.92 10.23 2.81
CA LEU A 32 22.13 9.32 1.67
C LEU A 32 22.56 10.06 0.38
N GLY A 33 22.76 11.38 0.43
CA GLY A 33 23.07 12.22 -0.72
C GLY A 33 21.83 12.84 -1.37
N SER A 34 22.00 14.03 -1.96
CA SER A 34 20.92 14.80 -2.58
C SER A 34 20.37 14.18 -3.86
N ASP A 35 21.08 13.24 -4.47
CA ASP A 35 20.77 12.60 -5.76
C ASP A 35 20.43 11.10 -5.62
N ILE A 36 20.20 10.60 -4.41
CA ILE A 36 20.01 9.16 -4.17
C ILE A 36 18.92 8.55 -5.08
N ASP A 37 17.78 9.22 -5.28
CA ASP A 37 16.71 8.67 -6.13
C ASP A 37 17.05 8.73 -7.61
N THR A 38 17.92 9.65 -8.01
CA THR A 38 18.47 9.71 -9.36
C THR A 38 19.32 8.47 -9.66
N THR A 39 19.91 7.85 -8.62
CA THR A 39 20.70 6.61 -8.74
C THR A 39 19.87 5.32 -8.77
N LEU A 40 18.57 5.38 -8.42
CA LEU A 40 17.72 4.20 -8.30
C LEU A 40 17.18 3.67 -9.64
N ASP A 41 17.52 4.31 -10.76
CA ASP A 41 17.08 3.97 -12.13
C ASP A 41 15.54 3.77 -12.23
N ILE A 42 14.80 4.53 -11.42
CA ILE A 42 13.34 4.51 -11.43
C ILE A 42 12.90 5.35 -12.64
N PRO A 43 12.01 4.83 -13.52
CA PRO A 43 11.54 5.60 -14.66
C PRO A 43 10.95 6.94 -14.23
N THR A 44 11.32 7.99 -14.97
CA THR A 44 10.87 9.35 -14.72
C THR A 44 9.79 9.77 -15.71
N LEU A 45 8.98 10.75 -15.29
CA LEU A 45 7.92 11.35 -16.07
C LEU A 45 7.75 12.82 -15.67
N LYS A 46 7.10 13.59 -16.53
CA LYS A 46 6.71 14.97 -16.20
C LYS A 46 5.29 15.00 -15.66
N THR A 47 5.06 15.87 -14.67
CA THR A 47 3.74 16.17 -14.13
C THR A 47 3.57 17.67 -13.92
N ILE A 48 2.33 18.14 -13.78
CA ILE A 48 2.00 19.54 -13.55
C ILE A 48 2.68 20.04 -12.28
N ALA A 49 3.33 21.19 -12.36
CA ALA A 49 3.97 21.85 -11.23
C ALA A 49 2.96 22.51 -10.28
N TYR A 50 3.35 22.70 -9.02
CA TYR A 50 2.63 23.54 -8.07
C TYR A 50 2.25 24.90 -8.70
N GLY A 51 1.02 25.34 -8.49
CA GLY A 51 0.45 26.55 -9.09
C GLY A 51 -0.21 26.31 -10.46
N GLY A 52 -0.13 25.09 -11.00
CA GLY A 52 -0.78 24.73 -12.26
C GLY A 52 -0.07 25.29 -13.51
N LEU A 53 1.14 25.80 -13.36
CA LEU A 53 1.92 26.43 -14.44
C LEU A 53 3.21 25.65 -14.69
N GLY A 54 3.32 25.06 -15.89
CA GLY A 54 4.48 24.29 -16.31
C GLY A 54 4.50 22.88 -15.73
N GLU A 55 5.67 22.24 -15.85
CA GLU A 55 5.88 20.85 -15.49
C GLU A 55 7.13 20.69 -14.62
N VAL A 56 7.09 19.70 -13.73
CA VAL A 56 8.25 19.22 -12.96
C VAL A 56 8.53 17.77 -13.30
N LEU A 57 9.80 17.37 -13.17
CA LEU A 57 10.21 15.98 -13.34
C LEU A 57 9.94 15.23 -12.03
N THR A 58 9.35 14.04 -12.12
CA THR A 58 9.12 13.13 -11.00
C THR A 58 9.46 11.70 -11.41
N HIS A 59 9.59 10.78 -10.47
CA HIS A 59 9.75 9.36 -10.76
C HIS A 59 8.47 8.58 -10.43
N LEU A 60 8.29 7.41 -11.04
CA LEU A 60 7.06 6.62 -10.93
C LEU A 60 6.58 6.38 -9.48
N ALA A 61 7.49 6.11 -8.54
CA ALA A 61 7.11 5.87 -7.15
C ALA A 61 6.53 7.11 -6.42
N TRP A 62 7.04 8.31 -6.70
CA TRP A 62 6.48 9.55 -6.17
C TRP A 62 5.16 9.88 -6.83
N ASP A 63 5.04 9.66 -8.14
CA ASP A 63 3.79 9.89 -8.85
C ASP A 63 2.67 8.94 -8.37
N ASP A 64 2.98 7.66 -8.16
CA ASP A 64 2.05 6.71 -7.55
C ASP A 64 1.63 7.14 -6.13
N TYR A 65 2.57 7.59 -5.31
CA TYR A 65 2.26 8.14 -3.99
C TYR A 65 1.36 9.39 -4.08
N ARG A 66 1.65 10.29 -5.02
CA ARG A 66 0.85 11.48 -5.32
C ARG A 66 -0.58 11.11 -5.69
N LYS A 67 -0.77 10.14 -6.60
CA LYS A 67 -2.10 9.64 -6.99
C LYS A 67 -2.87 9.01 -5.84
N LYS A 68 -2.18 8.30 -4.95
CA LYS A 68 -2.79 7.75 -3.72
C LYS A 68 -3.25 8.84 -2.76
N LEU A 69 -2.51 9.95 -2.65
CA LEU A 69 -2.96 11.13 -1.90
C LEU A 69 -4.19 11.76 -2.54
N GLU A 70 -4.18 11.97 -3.86
CA GLU A 70 -5.31 12.54 -4.61
C GLU A 70 -6.60 11.73 -4.40
N ASP A 71 -6.53 10.41 -4.52
CA ASP A 71 -7.66 9.51 -4.26
C ASP A 71 -8.10 9.52 -2.78
N LEU A 72 -7.16 9.59 -1.84
CA LEU A 72 -7.49 9.77 -0.42
C LEU A 72 -8.23 11.08 -0.19
N PHE A 73 -7.80 12.17 -0.81
CA PHE A 73 -8.38 13.50 -0.64
C PHE A 73 -9.77 13.59 -1.27
N ALA A 74 -9.93 13.04 -2.48
CA ALA A 74 -11.22 12.98 -3.18
C ALA A 74 -12.28 12.22 -2.35
N ARG A 75 -11.90 11.13 -1.68
CA ARG A 75 -12.79 10.34 -0.81
C ARG A 75 -13.06 10.98 0.56
N ASN A 76 -12.41 12.10 0.88
CA ASN A 76 -12.51 12.78 2.17
C ASN A 76 -12.80 14.28 2.00
N SER A 77 -13.77 14.62 1.14
CA SER A 77 -14.13 16.00 0.79
C SER A 77 -14.56 16.88 1.97
N GLN A 78 -14.90 16.28 3.12
CA GLN A 78 -15.17 16.99 4.38
C GLN A 78 -13.92 17.58 5.06
N VAL A 79 -12.72 17.20 4.62
CA VAL A 79 -11.43 17.65 5.15
C VAL A 79 -10.82 18.70 4.23
N ASN A 80 -10.32 19.79 4.81
CA ASN A 80 -9.57 20.80 4.07
C ASN A 80 -8.10 20.38 3.94
N PHE A 81 -7.75 19.81 2.79
CA PHE A 81 -6.36 19.54 2.43
C PHE A 81 -5.73 20.80 1.84
N LEU A 82 -4.59 21.21 2.42
CA LEU A 82 -3.83 22.38 2.00
C LEU A 82 -2.43 21.93 1.59
N ASN A 83 -2.03 22.21 0.35
CA ASN A 83 -0.66 21.98 -0.11
C ASN A 83 0.15 23.26 0.08
N ALA A 84 1.08 23.24 1.03
CA ALA A 84 2.02 24.31 1.30
C ALA A 84 3.46 23.99 0.86
N THR A 85 3.63 22.98 0.02
CA THR A 85 4.90 22.63 -0.61
C THR A 85 5.04 23.35 -1.96
N GLU A 86 5.65 24.53 -1.92
CA GLU A 86 5.91 25.34 -3.10
C GLU A 86 7.04 24.74 -3.96
N GLY A 87 6.89 24.74 -5.28
CA GLY A 87 7.92 24.27 -6.22
C GLY A 87 7.90 22.78 -6.56
N GLY A 88 7.13 21.98 -5.81
CA GLY A 88 6.94 20.55 -6.08
C GLY A 88 5.92 20.23 -7.17
N ALA A 89 5.54 18.96 -7.25
CA ALA A 89 4.43 18.48 -8.06
C ALA A 89 3.08 18.92 -7.51
N ARG A 90 2.15 19.24 -8.41
CA ARG A 90 0.76 19.52 -8.06
C ARG A 90 0.07 18.26 -7.54
N ILE A 91 -0.64 18.41 -6.42
CA ILE A 91 -1.46 17.35 -5.81
C ILE A 91 -2.92 17.77 -5.93
N GLU A 92 -3.68 17.10 -6.80
CA GLU A 92 -5.10 17.39 -6.99
C GLU A 92 -5.93 17.14 -5.71
N PHE A 93 -7.10 17.76 -5.67
CA PHE A 93 -8.02 17.74 -4.50
C PHE A 93 -7.43 18.34 -3.20
N SER A 94 -6.31 19.06 -3.32
CA SER A 94 -5.78 19.94 -2.28
C SER A 94 -5.83 21.40 -2.73
N LYS A 95 -5.88 22.34 -1.78
CA LYS A 95 -5.79 23.78 -2.08
C LYS A 95 -4.35 24.23 -1.89
N GLU A 96 -3.74 24.74 -2.95
CA GLU A 96 -2.42 25.35 -2.89
C GLU A 96 -2.48 26.65 -2.08
N ILE A 97 -1.55 26.80 -1.14
CA ILE A 97 -1.36 27.99 -0.32
C ILE A 97 0.14 28.14 -0.04
N ASN A 98 0.73 29.33 -0.25
CA ASN A 98 2.14 29.50 0.08
C ASN A 98 2.38 29.31 1.58
N PHE A 99 3.59 28.85 1.93
CA PHE A 99 3.88 28.43 3.29
C PHE A 99 3.74 29.58 4.30
N GLU A 100 4.17 30.78 3.92
CA GLU A 100 4.08 31.98 4.75
C GLU A 100 2.62 32.34 5.08
N LEU A 101 1.73 32.37 4.09
CA LEU A 101 0.30 32.66 4.27
C LEU A 101 -0.37 31.56 5.08
N CYS A 102 0.00 30.29 4.86
CA CYS A 102 -0.45 29.18 5.67
C CYS A 102 -0.11 29.41 7.15
N CYS A 103 1.16 29.75 7.44
CA CYS A 103 1.61 30.08 8.79
C CYS A 103 0.83 31.25 9.38
N LYS A 104 0.65 32.35 8.64
CA LYS A 104 -0.14 33.52 9.08
C LYS A 104 -1.59 33.15 9.40
N LYS A 105 -2.22 32.36 8.53
CA LYS A 105 -3.63 31.92 8.66
C LYS A 105 -3.84 31.07 9.92
N PHE A 106 -2.88 30.22 10.27
CA PHE A 106 -3.00 29.28 11.38
C PHE A 106 -2.21 29.66 12.64
N LYS A 107 -1.50 30.81 12.62
CA LYS A 107 -0.66 31.34 13.71
C LYS A 107 -1.38 31.38 15.06
N ASN A 108 -2.67 31.71 15.06
CA ASN A 108 -3.46 31.98 16.26
C ASN A 108 -4.43 30.84 16.63
N LEU A 109 -4.28 29.63 16.07
CA LEU A 109 -5.05 28.45 16.53
C LEU A 109 -4.72 28.05 17.98
N ASN A 110 -3.73 28.70 18.60
CA ASN A 110 -3.21 28.46 19.94
C ASN A 110 -4.07 28.91 21.12
N ASN A 111 -5.38 29.10 20.96
CA ASN A 111 -6.25 29.27 22.12
C ASN A 111 -6.47 27.89 22.79
N LYS A 112 -5.49 27.53 23.63
CA LYS A 112 -5.31 26.28 24.38
C LYS A 112 -4.84 25.09 23.54
N LEU A 113 -3.57 25.13 23.11
CA LEU A 113 -2.80 23.87 23.12
C LEU A 113 -2.99 23.27 24.51
N ASN A 114 -3.60 22.09 24.62
CA ASN A 114 -3.51 21.31 25.85
C ASN A 114 -2.02 21.04 26.03
N LYS A 115 -1.35 21.89 26.83
CA LYS A 115 0.09 21.84 27.11
C LYS A 115 0.53 20.53 27.77
N TYR A 116 -0.43 19.70 28.14
CA TYR A 116 -0.19 18.43 28.78
C TYR A 116 -0.12 17.35 27.70
N PRO A 117 0.96 16.56 27.67
CA PRO A 117 0.92 15.31 26.93
C PRO A 117 -0.32 14.51 27.39
N PRO A 118 -0.88 13.66 26.51
CA PRO A 118 -1.97 12.78 26.92
C PRO A 118 -1.59 12.08 28.23
N LYS A 119 -2.49 12.11 29.22
CA LYS A 119 -2.24 11.51 30.53
C LYS A 119 -1.81 10.06 30.34
N THR A 120 -0.77 9.65 31.06
CA THR A 120 -0.35 8.25 31.10
C THR A 120 -1.53 7.37 31.49
N LEU A 121 -1.63 6.20 30.85
CA LEU A 121 -2.65 5.23 31.19
C LEU A 121 -2.40 4.72 32.62
N THR A 122 -3.48 4.57 33.39
CA THR A 122 -3.41 3.85 34.67
C THR A 122 -3.11 2.38 34.42
N THR A 123 -2.51 1.67 35.38
CA THR A 123 -2.21 0.23 35.26
C THR A 123 -3.41 -0.59 34.82
N ASN A 124 -4.58 -0.37 35.44
CA ASN A 124 -5.82 -1.07 35.07
C ASN A 124 -6.25 -0.80 33.62
N ARG A 125 -6.05 0.44 33.14
CA ARG A 125 -6.39 0.81 31.76
C ARG A 125 -5.38 0.22 30.78
N SER A 126 -4.10 0.19 31.13
CA SER A 126 -3.04 -0.47 30.35
C SER A 126 -3.31 -1.98 30.22
N ILE A 127 -3.65 -2.66 31.32
CA ILE A 127 -4.01 -4.09 31.31
C ILE A 127 -5.24 -4.34 30.44
N LYS A 128 -6.28 -3.50 30.55
CA LYS A 128 -7.48 -3.63 29.71
C LYS A 128 -7.16 -3.49 28.22
N PHE A 129 -6.30 -2.54 27.84
CA PHE A 129 -5.87 -2.37 26.46
C PHE A 129 -5.01 -3.55 25.99
N LEU A 130 -4.07 -4.00 26.81
CA LEU A 130 -3.23 -5.16 26.52
C LEU A 130 -4.07 -6.41 26.27
N ASN A 131 -5.03 -6.71 27.15
CA ASN A 131 -5.93 -7.85 26.99
C ASN A 131 -6.73 -7.75 25.68
N LYS A 132 -7.20 -6.55 25.32
CA LYS A 132 -7.89 -6.35 24.04
C LYS A 132 -6.98 -6.64 22.83
N ILE A 133 -5.73 -6.19 22.88
CA ILE A 133 -4.74 -6.46 21.82
C ILE A 133 -4.46 -7.96 21.73
N LEU A 134 -4.29 -8.64 22.87
CA LEU A 134 -4.05 -10.08 22.92
C LEU A 134 -5.24 -10.87 22.35
N GLU A 135 -6.48 -10.52 22.68
CA GLU A 135 -7.67 -11.15 22.08
C GLU A 135 -7.72 -10.94 20.57
N THR A 136 -7.44 -9.72 20.08
CA THR A 136 -7.33 -9.46 18.63
C THR A 136 -6.26 -10.35 17.98
N PHE A 137 -5.09 -10.52 18.60
CA PHE A 137 -4.06 -11.41 18.08
C PHE A 137 -4.46 -12.88 18.10
N LYS A 138 -5.28 -13.34 19.06
CA LYS A 138 -5.84 -14.71 19.03
C LYS A 138 -6.78 -14.93 17.85
N GLU A 139 -7.69 -13.97 17.61
CA GLU A 139 -8.61 -14.00 16.47
C GLU A 139 -7.84 -13.97 15.14
N GLU A 140 -6.86 -13.07 15.02
CA GLU A 140 -6.01 -12.99 13.83
C GLU A 140 -5.18 -14.26 13.61
N LYS A 141 -4.67 -14.87 14.68
CA LYS A 141 -3.96 -16.16 14.62
C LYS A 141 -4.84 -17.26 14.04
N GLN A 142 -6.08 -17.38 14.50
CA GLN A 142 -7.04 -18.36 13.97
C GLN A 142 -7.33 -18.12 12.49
N ASN A 143 -7.58 -16.86 12.10
CA ASN A 143 -7.82 -16.49 10.71
C ASN A 143 -6.60 -16.74 9.81
N ALA A 144 -5.39 -16.44 10.30
CA ALA A 144 -4.15 -16.68 9.58
C ALA A 144 -3.89 -18.18 9.35
N LEU A 145 -4.11 -19.02 10.37
CA LEU A 145 -3.99 -20.48 10.26
C LEU A 145 -5.02 -21.06 9.27
N PHE A 146 -6.27 -20.62 9.34
CA PHE A 146 -7.31 -21.03 8.39
C PHE A 146 -6.94 -20.60 6.96
N CYS A 147 -6.48 -19.36 6.76
CA CYS A 147 -6.01 -18.89 5.47
C CYS A 147 -4.83 -19.69 4.94
N LEU A 148 -3.88 -20.05 5.81
CA LEU A 148 -2.70 -20.82 5.46
C LEU A 148 -3.08 -22.21 4.95
N GLU A 149 -3.99 -22.89 5.65
CA GLU A 149 -4.51 -24.20 5.23
C GLU A 149 -5.17 -24.12 3.85
N HIS A 150 -6.02 -23.11 3.63
CA HIS A 150 -6.67 -22.89 2.34
C HIS A 150 -5.66 -22.57 1.23
N ALA A 151 -4.65 -21.75 1.52
CA ALA A 151 -3.58 -21.42 0.58
C ALA A 151 -2.77 -22.66 0.19
N MET A 152 -2.41 -23.51 1.15
CA MET A 152 -1.68 -24.75 0.90
C MET A 152 -2.49 -25.72 0.04
N ARG A 153 -3.78 -25.92 0.35
CA ARG A 153 -4.69 -26.75 -0.45
C ARG A 153 -4.81 -26.24 -1.89
N LEU A 154 -4.96 -24.93 -2.08
CA LEU A 154 -5.00 -24.32 -3.41
C LEU A 154 -3.67 -24.52 -4.15
N ASN A 155 -2.54 -24.34 -3.47
CA ASN A 155 -1.22 -24.52 -4.07
C ASN A 155 -1.00 -25.97 -4.53
N ASP A 156 -1.40 -26.95 -3.73
CA ASP A 156 -1.27 -28.37 -4.10
C ASP A 156 -2.18 -28.74 -5.27
N ALA A 157 -3.41 -28.21 -5.30
CA ALA A 157 -4.29 -28.34 -6.47
C ALA A 157 -3.64 -27.75 -7.73
N LEU A 158 -3.08 -26.53 -7.64
CA LEU A 158 -2.38 -25.89 -8.75
C LEU A 158 -1.14 -26.68 -9.21
N LYS A 159 -0.36 -27.27 -8.29
CA LYS A 159 0.77 -28.15 -8.63
C LYS A 159 0.31 -29.35 -9.45
N MET A 160 -0.74 -30.05 -9.01
CA MET A 160 -1.27 -31.22 -9.72
C MET A 160 -1.74 -30.85 -11.13
N ILE A 161 -2.44 -29.72 -11.26
CA ILE A 161 -2.96 -29.23 -12.54
C ILE A 161 -1.83 -28.87 -13.50
N LEU A 162 -0.83 -28.12 -13.01
CA LEU A 162 0.29 -27.68 -13.85
C LEU A 162 1.23 -28.83 -14.22
N ALA A 163 1.28 -29.92 -13.43
CA ALA A 163 2.02 -31.14 -13.74
C ALA A 163 1.34 -32.02 -14.82
N SER A 164 0.08 -31.74 -15.19
CA SER A 164 -0.67 -32.55 -16.16
C SER A 164 -0.33 -32.27 -17.64
N ASP A 165 0.73 -31.51 -17.93
CA ASP A 165 1.23 -31.17 -19.27
C ASP A 165 0.17 -30.65 -20.25
N LYS A 166 -0.72 -29.76 -19.80
CA LYS A 166 -1.80 -29.14 -20.60
C LYS A 166 -2.84 -30.13 -21.17
N LYS A 167 -2.86 -31.39 -20.73
CA LYS A 167 -3.81 -32.41 -21.21
C LYS A 167 -5.25 -32.18 -20.75
N LEU A 168 -5.46 -31.33 -19.75
CA LEU A 168 -6.77 -31.06 -19.20
C LEU A 168 -7.68 -30.25 -20.17
N PRO A 169 -9.01 -30.47 -20.13
CA PRO A 169 -9.98 -29.65 -20.86
C PRO A 169 -9.98 -28.19 -20.39
N LEU A 170 -10.45 -27.28 -21.26
CA LEU A 170 -10.56 -25.85 -20.95
C LEU A 170 -11.42 -25.59 -19.69
N ASP A 171 -12.54 -26.30 -19.55
CA ASP A 171 -13.45 -26.14 -18.41
C ASP A 171 -12.77 -26.42 -17.07
N PHE A 172 -11.78 -27.32 -17.05
CA PHE A 172 -11.01 -27.59 -15.84
C PHE A 172 -10.19 -26.36 -15.41
N PHE A 173 -9.56 -25.66 -16.37
CA PHE A 173 -8.82 -24.43 -16.09
C PHE A 173 -9.74 -23.30 -15.66
N LYS A 174 -10.95 -23.20 -16.23
CA LYS A 174 -11.99 -22.23 -15.80
C LYS A 174 -12.41 -22.46 -14.36
N ASN A 175 -12.74 -23.71 -14.00
CA ASN A 175 -13.12 -24.07 -12.62
C ASN A 175 -11.97 -23.81 -11.61
N THR A 176 -10.73 -24.00 -12.06
CA THR A 176 -9.55 -23.69 -11.24
C THR A 176 -9.39 -22.18 -11.04
N TYR A 177 -9.58 -21.40 -12.10
CA TYR A 177 -9.59 -19.94 -12.02
C TYR A 177 -10.69 -19.43 -11.08
N GLU A 178 -11.90 -19.99 -11.13
CA GLU A 178 -12.96 -19.64 -10.18
C GLU A 178 -12.57 -19.95 -8.72
N SER A 179 -11.86 -21.05 -8.48
CA SER A 179 -11.36 -21.41 -7.15
C SER A 179 -10.32 -20.41 -6.67
N VAL A 180 -9.45 -19.93 -7.56
CA VAL A 180 -8.53 -18.81 -7.30
C VAL A 180 -9.30 -17.55 -6.95
N SER A 181 -10.30 -17.15 -7.75
CA SER A 181 -11.11 -15.95 -7.49
C SER A 181 -11.83 -16.01 -6.15
N LYS A 182 -12.37 -17.17 -5.76
CA LYS A 182 -12.99 -17.37 -4.43
C LYS A 182 -11.98 -17.15 -3.30
N PHE A 183 -10.76 -17.65 -3.46
CA PHE A 183 -9.69 -17.42 -2.49
C PHE A 183 -9.29 -15.93 -2.46
N GLU A 184 -9.25 -15.23 -3.59
CA GLU A 184 -8.99 -13.79 -3.62
C GLU A 184 -10.06 -12.98 -2.89
N SER A 185 -11.35 -13.28 -3.11
CA SER A 185 -12.43 -12.63 -2.35
C SER A 185 -12.32 -12.91 -0.85
N PHE A 186 -11.91 -14.12 -0.47
CA PHE A 186 -11.60 -14.42 0.93
C PHE A 186 -10.47 -13.52 1.46
N LEU A 187 -9.38 -13.33 0.71
CA LEU A 187 -8.28 -12.44 1.14
C LEU A 187 -8.75 -10.99 1.33
N GLU A 188 -9.51 -10.44 0.39
CA GLU A 188 -9.97 -9.03 0.47
C GLU A 188 -10.81 -8.71 1.72
N THR A 189 -11.53 -9.70 2.24
CA THR A 189 -12.39 -9.52 3.42
C THR A 189 -11.64 -9.67 4.75
N ASN A 190 -10.38 -10.09 4.75
CA ASN A 190 -9.63 -10.43 5.96
C ASN A 190 -8.61 -9.35 6.36
N SER A 191 -8.82 -8.73 7.53
CA SER A 191 -8.01 -7.61 7.99
C SER A 191 -6.56 -7.96 8.34
N PHE A 192 -6.26 -9.22 8.68
CA PHE A 192 -4.91 -9.65 9.09
C PHE A 192 -3.87 -9.51 7.96
N LEU A 193 -4.31 -9.34 6.71
CA LEU A 193 -3.45 -9.09 5.54
C LEU A 193 -2.97 -7.64 5.43
N ASN A 194 -3.55 -6.72 6.19
CA ASN A 194 -3.24 -5.29 6.13
C ASN A 194 -1.97 -4.91 6.91
N ASP A 195 -1.11 -5.88 7.25
CA ASP A 195 0.22 -5.58 7.76
C ASP A 195 1.17 -5.15 6.62
N GLY A 196 2.28 -4.49 6.98
CA GLY A 196 3.23 -3.97 5.99
C GLY A 196 3.91 -5.05 5.14
N VAL A 197 4.03 -6.27 5.63
CA VAL A 197 4.72 -7.39 4.96
C VAL A 197 3.78 -8.08 3.97
N LEU A 198 2.65 -8.59 4.44
CA LEU A 198 1.68 -9.31 3.59
C LEU A 198 1.06 -8.40 2.54
N LYS A 199 0.86 -7.11 2.85
CA LYS A 199 0.46 -6.13 1.83
C LYS A 199 1.49 -5.99 0.71
N GLY A 200 2.78 -6.02 1.04
CA GLY A 200 3.86 -6.08 0.05
C GLY A 200 3.80 -7.34 -0.80
N VAL A 201 3.47 -8.49 -0.20
CA VAL A 201 3.28 -9.75 -0.93
C VAL A 201 2.09 -9.67 -1.88
N VAL A 202 0.98 -9.05 -1.47
CA VAL A 202 -0.18 -8.82 -2.36
C VAL A 202 0.21 -7.94 -3.55
N PHE A 203 1.04 -6.91 -3.37
CA PHE A 203 1.55 -6.11 -4.49
C PHE A 203 2.44 -6.92 -5.45
N CYS A 204 3.26 -7.84 -4.93
CA CYS A 204 4.07 -8.76 -5.75
C CYS A 204 3.20 -9.60 -6.71
N LYS A 205 1.96 -9.95 -6.30
CA LYS A 205 0.98 -10.61 -7.18
C LYS A 205 0.74 -9.81 -8.45
N GLY A 206 0.48 -8.51 -8.30
CA GLY A 206 0.20 -7.60 -9.41
C GLY A 206 1.35 -7.57 -10.41
N LYS A 207 2.60 -7.57 -9.93
CA LYS A 207 3.78 -7.65 -10.80
C LYS A 207 3.80 -8.95 -11.60
N LEU A 208 3.67 -10.10 -10.96
CA LEU A 208 3.70 -11.42 -11.62
C LEU A 208 2.57 -11.60 -12.64
N LEU A 209 1.37 -11.08 -12.34
CA LEU A 209 0.24 -11.14 -13.26
C LEU A 209 0.36 -10.13 -14.41
N SER A 210 1.02 -8.99 -14.19
CA SER A 210 1.23 -7.99 -15.24
C SER A 210 2.08 -8.53 -16.41
N GLU A 211 3.03 -9.43 -16.13
CA GLU A 211 3.85 -10.09 -17.15
C GLU A 211 2.98 -10.98 -18.06
N VAL A 212 1.96 -11.64 -17.51
CA VAL A 212 0.99 -12.43 -18.28
C VAL A 212 0.17 -11.53 -19.19
N ILE A 213 -0.32 -10.40 -18.68
CA ILE A 213 -1.10 -9.43 -19.48
C ILE A 213 -0.22 -8.84 -20.59
N ALA A 214 1.02 -8.45 -20.26
CA ALA A 214 1.97 -7.87 -21.21
C ALA A 214 2.36 -8.83 -22.34
N SER A 215 2.27 -10.14 -22.10
CA SER A 215 2.53 -11.17 -23.13
C SER A 215 1.47 -11.26 -24.23
N LYS A 216 0.31 -10.59 -24.06
CA LYS A 216 -0.77 -10.48 -25.06
C LYS A 216 -1.21 -11.83 -25.65
N ILE A 217 -1.30 -12.86 -24.80
CA ILE A 217 -1.76 -14.19 -25.22
C ILE A 217 -3.22 -14.12 -25.69
N GLU A 218 -3.46 -14.50 -26.96
CA GLU A 218 -4.80 -14.50 -27.56
C GLU A 218 -5.63 -15.75 -27.19
N GLY A 219 -4.96 -16.90 -27.00
CA GLY A 219 -5.61 -18.17 -26.71
C GLY A 219 -6.07 -18.29 -25.25
N GLU A 220 -7.38 -18.44 -25.02
CA GLU A 220 -7.97 -18.53 -23.67
C GLU A 220 -7.31 -19.60 -22.79
N LYS A 221 -7.11 -20.81 -23.33
CA LYS A 221 -6.48 -21.92 -22.60
C LYS A 221 -5.04 -21.59 -22.20
N GLU A 222 -4.29 -20.99 -23.11
CA GLU A 222 -2.89 -20.63 -22.87
C GLU A 222 -2.77 -19.48 -21.87
N TYR A 223 -3.65 -18.49 -21.98
CA TYR A 223 -3.75 -17.39 -21.03
C TYR A 223 -4.03 -17.91 -19.62
N LEU A 224 -5.06 -18.75 -19.45
CA LEU A 224 -5.40 -19.34 -18.15
C LEU A 224 -4.24 -20.15 -17.57
N LEU A 225 -3.54 -20.93 -18.39
CA LEU A 225 -2.38 -21.69 -17.93
C LEU A 225 -1.27 -20.78 -17.41
N MET A 226 -0.95 -19.71 -18.15
CA MET A 226 0.10 -18.78 -17.75
C MET A 226 -0.31 -17.99 -16.51
N TYR A 227 -1.56 -17.56 -16.44
CA TYR A 227 -2.15 -16.93 -15.25
C TYR A 227 -2.01 -17.83 -14.01
N LEU A 228 -2.45 -19.09 -14.09
CA LEU A 228 -2.40 -20.04 -12.98
C LEU A 228 -0.96 -20.36 -12.57
N LYS A 229 -0.01 -20.40 -13.53
CA LYS A 229 1.42 -20.56 -13.25
C LYS A 229 1.98 -19.38 -12.47
N SER A 230 1.73 -18.15 -12.92
CA SER A 230 2.15 -16.92 -12.21
C SER A 230 1.48 -16.79 -10.85
N TYR A 231 0.19 -17.13 -10.75
CA TYR A 231 -0.54 -17.15 -9.49
C TYR A 231 0.04 -18.16 -8.50
N LYS A 232 0.42 -19.35 -8.97
CA LYS A 232 1.07 -20.37 -8.14
C LYS A 232 2.40 -19.86 -7.58
N GLN A 233 3.23 -19.20 -8.40
CA GLN A 233 4.50 -18.60 -7.94
C GLN A 233 4.25 -17.56 -6.85
N TRP A 234 3.26 -16.70 -7.04
CA TRP A 234 2.84 -15.76 -6.00
C TRP A 234 2.37 -16.47 -4.73
N LEU A 235 1.54 -17.51 -4.87
CA LEU A 235 0.96 -18.26 -3.76
C LEU A 235 2.03 -18.94 -2.90
N GLU A 236 3.11 -19.44 -3.51
CA GLU A 236 4.27 -20.01 -2.78
C GLU A 236 4.95 -18.94 -1.90
N ILE A 237 5.15 -17.72 -2.44
CA ILE A 237 5.68 -16.59 -1.66
C ILE A 237 4.73 -16.21 -0.53
N PHE A 238 3.43 -16.15 -0.82
CA PHE A 238 2.39 -15.84 0.14
C PHE A 238 2.33 -16.85 1.28
N ILE A 239 2.34 -18.15 0.98
CA ILE A 239 2.36 -19.23 1.99
C ILE A 239 3.58 -19.09 2.89
N PHE A 240 4.77 -18.88 2.32
CA PHE A 240 5.99 -18.73 3.12
C PHE A 240 5.89 -17.55 4.10
N ARG A 241 5.42 -16.39 3.64
CA ARG A 241 5.27 -15.19 4.48
C ARG A 241 4.16 -15.33 5.51
N LEU A 242 3.06 -15.98 5.15
CA LEU A 242 1.95 -16.25 6.06
C LEU A 242 2.36 -17.25 7.15
N GLN A 243 3.14 -18.29 6.82
CA GLN A 243 3.70 -19.22 7.79
C GLN A 243 4.53 -18.49 8.85
N LEU A 244 5.45 -17.62 8.42
CA LEU A 244 6.26 -16.82 9.35
C LEU A 244 5.38 -15.96 10.28
N LYS A 245 4.28 -15.41 9.76
CA LYS A 245 3.32 -14.67 10.57
C LYS A 245 2.63 -15.55 11.60
N CYS A 246 2.20 -16.76 11.22
CA CYS A 246 1.64 -17.75 12.15
C CYS A 246 2.64 -18.13 13.24
N ASP A 247 3.92 -18.28 12.91
CA ASP A 247 4.98 -18.60 13.87
C ASP A 247 5.19 -17.46 14.88
N ILE A 248 5.13 -16.21 14.42
CA ILE A 248 5.16 -15.03 15.31
C ILE A 248 3.97 -15.03 16.27
N TYR A 249 2.76 -15.34 15.78
CA TYR A 249 1.60 -15.42 16.65
C TYR A 249 1.76 -16.50 17.73
N ASN A 250 2.38 -17.64 17.44
CA ASN A 250 2.65 -18.68 18.45
C ASN A 250 3.56 -18.20 19.59
N PHE A 251 4.42 -17.20 19.34
CA PHE A 251 5.24 -16.59 20.39
C PHE A 251 4.47 -15.53 21.19
N LEU A 252 3.57 -14.80 20.53
CA LEU A 252 2.84 -13.67 21.13
C LEU A 252 1.63 -14.12 21.95
N VAL A 253 0.89 -15.14 21.49
CA VAL A 253 -0.37 -15.61 22.11
C VAL A 253 -0.61 -17.09 21.91
#